data_AF-A0A1H9NA03-F1
#
_entry.id   AF-A0A1H9NA03-F1
#
_cell.length_a   1.000
_cell.length_b   1.000
_cell.length_c   1.000
_cell.angle_alpha   90.00
_cell.angle_beta   90.00
_cell.angle_gamma   90.00
#
_symmetry.space_group_name_H-M   'P 1'
#
loop_
_entity.id
_entity.type
_entity.pdbx_description
1 polymer ?
#
loop_
_entity_poly.entity_id
_entity_poly.type
_entity_poly.pdbx_seq_one_letter_code
_entity_poly.pdbx_strand_id
1 'polypeptide(L)' 'MPSAVDQVMVSVAGDSLPQVLDDLREAGLVVDTVLEALGVVTGTVQVRAIPALLSVPGVLDVERQWRVQLPPY' A
#
# COMPACT_ATOMS: atom_id res chain seq x y z
N MET A 1 -17.77 8.35 -12.90
CA MET A 1 -16.33 8.47 -13.19
C MET A 1 -15.64 7.29 -12.54
N PRO A 2 -14.88 6.45 -13.26
CA PRO A 2 -14.21 5.33 -12.60
C PRO A 2 -13.26 5.90 -11.56
N SER A 3 -13.42 5.51 -10.30
CA SER A 3 -12.46 5.83 -9.25
C SER A 3 -11.09 5.32 -9.72
N ALA A 4 -10.15 6.21 -10.03
CA ALA A 4 -8.81 5.80 -10.40
C ALA A 4 -8.22 5.00 -9.23
N VAL A 5 -7.88 3.74 -9.47
CA VAL A 5 -7.22 2.85 -8.52
C VAL A 5 -5.77 2.70 -8.96
N ASP A 6 -4.85 2.96 -8.04
CA ASP A 6 -3.42 2.79 -8.25
C ASP A 6 -2.93 1.59 -7.43
N GLN A 7 -1.97 0.86 -7.98
CA GLN A 7 -1.19 -0.11 -7.23
C GLN A 7 -0.21 0.66 -6.34
N VAL A 8 -0.14 0.27 -5.07
CA VAL A 8 0.70 0.90 -4.06
C VAL A 8 1.46 -0.14 -3.25
N MET A 9 2.64 0.26 -2.80
CA MET A 9 3.46 -0.46 -1.84
C MET A 9 3.54 0.39 -0.57
N VAL A 10 3.18 -0.20 0.55
CA VAL A 10 3.14 0.45 1.86
C VAL A 10 4.22 -0.19 2.73
N SER A 11 5.13 0.64 3.22
CA SER A 11 6.17 0.24 4.17
C SER A 11 5.66 0.48 5.59
N VAL A 12 5.80 -0.51 6.47
CA VAL A 12 5.25 -0.52 7.84
C VAL A 12 6.37 -0.79 8.84
N ALA A 13 6.30 -0.14 10.00
CA ALA A 13 7.18 -0.42 11.13
C ALA A 13 6.93 -1.83 11.68
N GLY A 14 7.99 -2.66 11.70
CA GLY A 14 7.91 -4.12 11.86
C GLY A 14 7.17 -4.66 13.08
N ASP A 15 7.03 -3.87 14.15
CA ASP A 15 6.41 -4.32 15.41
C ASP A 15 4.87 -4.20 15.42
N SER A 16 4.26 -3.62 14.38
CA SER A 16 2.84 -3.22 14.36
C SER A 16 2.02 -3.78 13.20
N LEU A 17 2.59 -4.70 12.41
CA LEU A 17 2.06 -5.16 11.12
C LEU A 17 0.60 -5.64 11.15
N PRO A 18 0.15 -6.49 12.11
CA PRO A 18 -1.23 -6.97 12.12
C PRO A 18 -2.25 -5.86 12.36
N GLN A 19 -1.91 -4.91 13.24
CA GLN A 19 -2.81 -3.82 13.60
C GLN A 19 -2.85 -2.75 12.49
N VAL A 20 -1.70 -2.43 11.91
CA VAL A 20 -1.60 -1.53 10.75
C VAL A 20 -2.32 -2.11 9.54
N LEU A 21 -2.31 -3.43 9.35
CA LEU A 21 -3.00 -4.07 8.24
C LEU A 21 -4.51 -3.83 8.26
N ASP A 22 -5.13 -3.90 9.44
CA ASP A 22 -6.56 -3.64 9.60
C ASP A 22 -6.87 -2.15 9.37
N ASP A 23 -6.05 -1.25 9.93
CA ASP A 23 -6.19 0.20 9.72
C ASP A 23 -6.03 0.58 8.22
N LEU A 24 -5.10 -0.06 7.51
CA LEU A 24 -4.91 0.13 6.07
C LEU A 24 -6.14 -0.31 5.27
N ARG A 25 -6.78 -1.42 5.65
CA ARG A 25 -8.01 -1.90 5.01
C ARG A 25 -9.17 -0.94 5.27
N GLU A 26 -9.30 -0.43 6.49
CA GLU A 26 -10.31 0.58 6.81
C GLU A 26 -10.08 1.90 6.06
N ALA A 27 -8.83 2.28 5.86
CA ALA A 27 -8.43 3.42 5.03
C ALA A 27 -8.69 3.20 3.52
N GLY A 28 -9.07 1.99 3.11
CA GLY A 28 -9.49 1.66 1.75
C GLY A 28 -8.43 0.99 0.89
N LEU A 29 -7.34 0.48 1.50
CA LEU A 29 -6.38 -0.39 0.81
C LEU A 29 -6.98 -1.79 0.63
N VAL A 30 -7.02 -2.24 -0.62
CA VAL A 30 -7.23 -3.65 -0.95
C VAL A 30 -5.87 -4.33 -0.98
N VAL A 31 -5.59 -5.09 0.07
CA VAL A 31 -4.31 -5.78 0.24
C VAL A 31 -4.20 -6.92 -0.79
N ASP A 32 -3.13 -6.91 -1.59
CA ASP A 32 -2.79 -7.96 -2.54
C ASP A 32 -1.79 -8.94 -1.94
N THR A 33 -0.74 -8.45 -1.29
CA THR A 33 0.32 -9.28 -0.71
C THR A 33 0.92 -8.62 0.53
N VAL A 34 1.22 -9.42 1.54
CA VAL A 34 1.90 -8.98 2.75
C VAL A 34 3.27 -9.67 2.79
N LEU A 35 4.32 -8.87 2.82
CA LEU A 35 5.71 -9.30 2.96
C LEU A 35 6.15 -9.04 4.40
N GLU A 36 5.70 -9.89 5.32
CA GLU A 36 5.89 -9.72 6.77
C GLU A 36 7.36 -9.59 7.15
N ALA A 37 8.23 -10.41 6.54
CA ALA A 37 9.68 -10.37 6.78
C ALA A 37 10.34 -9.04 6.39
N LEU A 38 9.71 -8.26 5.51
CA LEU A 38 10.20 -6.96 5.06
C LEU A 38 9.42 -5.78 5.67
N GLY A 39 8.32 -6.05 6.39
CA GLY A 39 7.42 -4.99 6.84
C GLY A 39 6.72 -4.28 5.68
N VAL A 40 6.45 -4.95 4.56
CA VAL A 40 5.88 -4.33 3.36
C VAL A 40 4.52 -4.93 3.03
N VAL A 41 3.55 -4.09 2.68
CA VAL A 41 2.22 -4.48 2.22
C VAL A 41 1.99 -3.90 0.83
N THR A 42 1.68 -4.73 -0.16
CA THR A 42 1.29 -4.27 -1.49
C THR A 42 -0.22 -4.40 -1.67
N GLY A 43 -0.82 -3.48 -2.41
CA GLY A 43 -2.25 -3.50 -2.66
C GLY A 43 -2.71 -2.47 -3.66
N THR A 44 -4.01 -2.44 -3.91
CA THR A 44 -4.65 -1.36 -4.67
C THR A 44 -5.39 -0.41 -3.76
N VAL A 45 -5.32 0.88 -4.07
CA VAL A 45 -6.08 1.90 -3.35
C VAL A 45 -6.64 2.92 -4.33
N GLN A 46 -7.74 3.55 -3.97
CA GLN A 46 -8.22 4.71 -4.71
C GLN A 46 -7.21 5.86 -4.56
N VAL A 47 -6.90 6.56 -5.66
CA VAL A 47 -5.90 7.66 -5.64
C VAL A 47 -6.21 8.71 -4.57
N ARG A 48 -7.49 8.99 -4.33
CA ARG A 48 -7.96 9.94 -3.29
C ARG A 48 -7.72 9.47 -1.85
N ALA A 49 -7.52 8.17 -1.63
CA ALA A 49 -7.30 7.58 -0.31
C ALA A 49 -5.81 7.39 0.02
N ILE A 50 -4.89 7.68 -0.92
CA ILE A 50 -3.44 7.65 -0.66
C ILE A 50 -3.03 8.50 0.55
N PRO A 51 -3.52 9.76 0.73
CA PRO A 51 -3.18 10.54 1.92
C PRO A 51 -3.70 9.93 3.23
N ALA A 52 -4.80 9.17 3.18
CA ALA A 52 -5.33 8.47 4.35
C ALA A 52 -4.42 7.33 4.78
N LEU A 53 -3.85 6.57 3.83
CA LEU A 53 -2.86 5.52 4.12
C LEU A 53 -1.60 6.09 4.80
N LEU A 54 -1.11 7.23 4.32
CA LEU A 54 0.04 7.93 4.94
C LEU A 54 -0.24 8.42 6.37
N SER A 55 -1.52 8.56 6.74
CA SER A 55 -1.93 9.01 8.07
C SER A 55 -2.09 7.86 9.07
N VAL A 56 -1.99 6.60 8.61
CA VAL A 56 -2.11 5.42 9.47
C VAL A 56 -0.88 5.31 10.37
N PRO A 57 -1.04 5.27 11.71
CA PRO A 57 0.07 5.09 12.63
C PRO A 57 0.83 3.79 12.33
N GLY A 58 2.15 3.87 12.17
CA GLY A 58 2.99 2.71 11.84
C GLY A 58 3.29 2.57 10.34
N VAL A 59 2.63 3.33 9.47
CA VAL A 59 3.05 3.48 8.08
C VAL A 59 4.29 4.37 8.02
N LEU A 60 5.35 3.86 7.40
CA LEU A 60 6.59 4.56 7.15
C LEU A 60 6.54 5.31 5.82
N ASP A 61 6.02 4.66 4.79
CA ASP A 61 5.92 5.24 3.45
C ASP A 61 4.83 4.56 2.60
N VAL A 62 4.32 5.29 1.61
CA VAL A 62 3.35 4.79 0.62
C VAL A 62 3.84 5.17 -0.77
N GLU A 63 4.35 4.18 -1.48
CA GLU A 63 4.87 4.33 -2.85
C GLU A 63 3.83 3.85 -3.87
N ARG A 64 3.64 4.62 -4.94
CA ARG A 64 2.85 4.14 -6.09
C ARG A 64 3.72 3.18 -6.90
N GLN A 65 3.18 2.03 -7.29
CA GLN A 65 3.85 1.10 -8.18
C GLN A 65 3.73 1.57 -9.63
N TRP A 66 4.88 1.67 -10.30
CA TRP A 66 4.96 2.09 -11.70
C TRP A 66 5.16 0.83 -12.54
N ARG A 67 4.34 0.65 -13.57
CA ARG A 67 4.63 -0.39 -14.57
C ARG A 67 5.76 0.08 -15.45
N VAL A 68 6.87 -0.63 -15.38
CA VAL A 68 7.99 -0.48 -16.31
C VAL A 68 7.99 -1.68 -17.24
N GLN A 69 7.92 -1.44 -18.55
CA GLN A 69 8.10 -2.48 -19.55
C GLN A 69 9.56 -2.52 -19.95
N LEU A 70 10.25 -3.62 -19.63
CA LEU A 70 11.60 -3.85 -20.08
C LEU A 70 11.59 -4.10 -21.60
N PRO A 71 12.56 -3.54 -22.36
CA PRO A 71 12.65 -3.82 -23.78
C PRO A 71 12.91 -5.31 -24.03
N PRO A 72 12.34 -5.91 -25.09
CA PRO A 72 12.69 -7.27 -25.49
C PRO A 72 14.16 -7.31 -25.93
N TYR A 73 14.87 -8.38 -25.54
CA TYR A 73 16.27 -8.61 -25.91
C TYR A 73 16.39 -9.14 -27.34
#